data_AF-A0A958KLN2-F1
#
_entry.id   AF-A0A958KLN2-F1
#
_cell.length_a   1.000
_cell.length_b   1.000
_cell.length_c   1.000
_cell.angle_alpha   90.00
_cell.angle_beta   90.00
_cell.angle_gamma   90.00
#
_symmetry.space_group_name_H-M   'P 1'
#
loop_
_entity.id
_entity.type
_entity.pdbx_description
1 polymer ?
#
loop_
_entity_poly.entity_id
_entity_poly.type
_entity_poly.pdbx_seq_one_letter_code
_entity_poly.pdbx_strand_id
1 'polypeptide(L)'
;MTDYMGAYSSEVVAGIYELGRMYFDMGYSGPAERIFTGLASSAPGQTPALVGLGLLRLEQGRVEDAVALLGRELETGNFHVEAKMGLAAACLARGDMAKAKSILVPLAADLEGLRGAISPAVRDLWEAMALRCDA
;
A
#
# COMPACT_ATOMS: atom_id res chain seq x y z
N MET A 1 -19.74 7.86 -29.18
CA MET A 1 -20.64 7.66 -28.03
C MET A 1 -19.74 7.61 -26.82
N THR A 2 -19.31 8.79 -26.41
CA THR A 2 -18.15 8.98 -25.54
C THR A 2 -18.66 9.82 -24.38
N ASP A 3 -18.24 9.43 -23.18
CA ASP A 3 -18.25 10.28 -21.98
C ASP A 3 -19.59 10.42 -21.23
N TYR A 4 -19.99 9.34 -20.52
CA TYR A 4 -21.01 9.41 -19.46
C TYR A 4 -20.83 8.30 -18.38
N MET A 5 -19.59 7.88 -18.11
CA MET A 5 -19.25 7.33 -16.79
C MET A 5 -18.58 8.46 -16.04
N GLY A 6 -19.40 9.36 -15.48
CA GLY A 6 -18.92 10.50 -14.73
C GLY A 6 -17.87 10.04 -13.72
N ALA A 7 -16.65 10.55 -13.87
CA ALA A 7 -15.59 10.35 -12.90
C ALA A 7 -16.18 10.65 -11.53
N TYR A 8 -16.27 9.64 -10.67
CA TYR A 8 -16.66 9.85 -9.28
C TYR A 8 -15.77 10.97 -8.74
N SER A 9 -16.37 11.90 -7.99
CA SER A 9 -15.57 12.95 -7.36
C SER A 9 -14.46 12.31 -6.53
N SER A 10 -13.32 12.97 -6.42
CA SER A 10 -12.18 12.48 -5.63
C SER A 10 -12.59 12.15 -4.19
N GLU A 11 -13.57 12.87 -3.64
CA GLU A 11 -14.17 12.61 -2.33
C GLU A 11 -14.92 11.28 -2.27
N VAL A 12 -15.73 10.96 -3.28
CA VAL A 12 -16.44 9.67 -3.35
C VAL A 12 -15.45 8.52 -3.53
N VAL A 13 -14.44 8.71 -4.38
CA VAL A 13 -13.35 7.73 -4.60
C VAL A 13 -12.58 7.47 -3.31
N ALA A 14 -12.24 8.52 -2.55
CA ALA A 14 -11.62 8.40 -1.24
C ALA A 14 -12.53 7.65 -0.25
N GLY A 15 -13.82 8.00 -0.16
CA GLY A 15 -14.76 7.32 0.72
C GLY A 15 -14.91 5.81 0.42
N ILE A 16 -14.89 5.42 -0.85
CA ILE A 16 -14.90 4.02 -1.25
C ILE A 16 -13.60 3.32 -0.83
N TYR A 17 -12.45 3.98 -0.96
CA TYR A 17 -11.17 3.44 -0.49
C TYR A 17 -11.18 3.22 1.03
N GLU A 18 -11.67 4.19 1.79
CA GLU A 18 -11.80 4.11 3.25
C GLU A 18 -12.65 2.90 3.66
N LEU A 19 -13.77 2.66 2.97
CA LEU A 19 -14.59 1.47 3.19
C LEU A 19 -13.83 0.17 2.91
N GLY A 20 -13.06 0.12 1.82
CA GLY A 20 -12.19 -1.02 1.51
C GLY A 20 -11.17 -1.30 2.61
N ARG A 21 -10.53 -0.25 3.15
CA ARG A 21 -9.59 -0.36 4.27
C ARG A 21 -10.30 -0.85 5.53
N MET A 22 -11.49 -0.33 5.86
CA MET A 22 -12.25 -0.82 7.01
C MET A 22 -12.59 -2.32 6.89
N TYR A 23 -12.99 -2.80 5.70
CA TYR A 23 -13.22 -4.23 5.49
C TYR A 23 -11.94 -5.05 5.67
N PHE A 24 -10.80 -4.54 5.19
CA PHE A 24 -9.50 -5.17 5.38
C PHE A 24 -9.14 -5.27 6.87
N ASP A 25 -9.25 -4.17 7.62
CA ASP A 25 -8.96 -4.11 9.06
C ASP A 25 -9.85 -5.05 9.88
N MET A 26 -11.09 -5.28 9.43
CA MET A 26 -12.02 -6.25 10.05
C MET A 26 -11.75 -7.71 9.65
N GLY A 27 -10.76 -7.98 8.79
CA GLY A 27 -10.46 -9.32 8.28
C GLY A 27 -11.43 -9.82 7.19
N TYR A 28 -12.31 -8.96 6.67
CA TYR A 28 -13.23 -9.28 5.59
C TYR A 28 -12.54 -9.14 4.22
N SER A 29 -11.64 -10.08 3.91
CA SER A 29 -10.79 -10.02 2.71
C SER A 29 -11.59 -10.01 1.40
N GLY A 30 -12.70 -10.74 1.30
CA GLY A 30 -13.50 -10.79 0.07
C GLY A 30 -14.08 -9.42 -0.34
N PRO A 31 -14.82 -8.73 0.55
CA PRO A 31 -15.27 -7.35 0.31
C PRO A 31 -14.14 -6.36 0.03
N ALA A 32 -13.05 -6.40 0.82
CA ALA A 32 -11.91 -5.52 0.64
C ALA A 32 -11.28 -5.68 -0.75
N GLU A 33 -11.05 -6.93 -1.18
CA GLU A 33 -10.49 -7.25 -2.49
C GLU A 33 -11.36 -6.72 -3.64
N ARG A 34 -12.68 -6.85 -3.54
CA ARG A 34 -13.60 -6.33 -4.56
C ARG A 34 -13.51 -4.81 -4.68
N ILE A 35 -13.47 -4.12 -3.55
CA ILE A 35 -13.38 -2.65 -3.52
C ILE A 35 -12.05 -2.19 -4.13
N PHE A 36 -10.93 -2.73 -3.66
CA PHE A 36 -9.62 -2.31 -4.16
C PHE A 36 -9.42 -2.67 -5.63
N THR A 37 -9.92 -3.84 -6.09
CA THR A 37 -9.87 -4.20 -7.52
C THR A 37 -10.69 -3.25 -8.38
N GLY A 38 -11.87 -2.86 -7.90
CA GLY A 38 -12.73 -1.88 -8.55
C GLY A 38 -12.01 -0.54 -8.69
N LEU A 39 -11.47 -0.01 -7.59
CA LEU A 39 -10.75 1.27 -7.57
C LEU A 39 -9.48 1.27 -8.42
N ALA A 40 -8.69 0.20 -8.36
CA ALA A 40 -7.48 0.06 -9.19
C ALA A 40 -7.79 0.07 -10.70
N SER A 41 -9.02 -0.34 -11.08
CA SER A 41 -9.45 -0.38 -12.48
C SER A 41 -10.14 0.91 -12.92
N SER A 42 -10.97 1.52 -12.07
CA SER A 42 -11.81 2.67 -12.42
C SER A 42 -11.21 4.03 -12.06
N ALA A 43 -10.30 4.08 -11.08
CA ALA A 43 -9.67 5.30 -10.60
C ALA A 43 -8.16 5.11 -10.33
N PRO A 44 -7.38 4.65 -11.34
CA PRO A 44 -5.94 4.41 -11.18
C PRO A 44 -5.22 5.69 -10.73
N GLY A 45 -4.32 5.57 -9.76
CA GLY A 45 -3.51 6.67 -9.23
C GLY A 45 -4.26 7.68 -8.35
N GLN A 46 -5.58 7.56 -8.17
CA GLN A 46 -6.35 8.43 -7.28
C GLN A 46 -6.39 7.90 -5.84
N THR A 47 -6.15 6.61 -5.64
CA THR A 47 -6.16 5.97 -4.31
C THR A 47 -5.01 4.96 -4.20
N PRO A 48 -4.59 4.58 -2.98
CA PRO A 48 -3.61 3.53 -2.77
C PRO A 48 -4.21 2.11 -2.96
N ALA A 49 -5.13 1.93 -3.90
CA ALA A 49 -5.85 0.67 -4.09
C ALA A 49 -4.92 -0.52 -4.43
N LEU A 50 -3.85 -0.29 -5.22
CA LEU A 50 -2.85 -1.33 -5.48
C LEU A 50 -2.06 -1.69 -4.22
N VAL A 51 -1.79 -0.72 -3.32
CA VAL A 51 -1.21 -1.00 -2.00
C VAL A 51 -2.15 -1.88 -1.18
N GLY A 52 -3.43 -1.52 -1.11
CA GLY A 52 -4.45 -2.32 -0.41
C GLY A 52 -4.53 -3.76 -0.92
N LEU A 53 -4.50 -3.96 -2.25
CA LEU A 53 -4.43 -5.31 -2.84
C LEU A 53 -3.12 -6.03 -2.47
N GLY A 54 -1.99 -5.33 -2.50
CA GLY A 54 -0.69 -5.89 -2.12
C GLY A 54 -0.67 -6.40 -0.68
N LEU A 55 -1.16 -5.58 0.27
CA LEU A 55 -1.28 -5.97 1.68
C LEU A 55 -2.22 -7.17 1.86
N LEU A 56 -3.34 -7.19 1.14
CA LEU A 56 -4.26 -8.32 1.14
C LEU A 56 -3.61 -9.60 0.61
N ARG A 57 -2.69 -9.50 -0.37
CA ARG A 57 -1.93 -10.67 -0.84
C ARG A 57 -0.92 -11.15 0.21
N LEU A 58 -0.32 -10.25 0.98
CA LEU A 58 0.54 -10.64 2.10
C LEU A 58 -0.22 -11.40 3.19
N GLU A 59 -1.40 -10.91 3.59
CA GLU A 59 -2.27 -11.62 4.55
C GLU A 59 -2.66 -13.03 4.06
N GLN A 60 -2.78 -13.20 2.75
CA GLN A 60 -3.07 -14.50 2.11
C GLN A 60 -1.82 -15.38 1.93
N GLY A 61 -0.63 -14.95 2.36
CA GLY A 61 0.63 -15.65 2.12
C GLY A 61 1.11 -15.62 0.67
N ARG A 62 0.45 -14.86 -0.21
CA ARG A 62 0.78 -14.71 -1.62
C ARG A 62 1.81 -13.60 -1.81
N VAL A 63 3.00 -13.83 -1.27
CA VAL A 63 4.05 -12.80 -1.17
C VAL A 63 4.48 -12.24 -2.52
N GLU A 64 4.58 -13.08 -3.56
CA GLU A 64 5.09 -12.61 -4.85
C GLU A 64 4.08 -11.77 -5.63
N ASP A 65 2.79 -12.05 -5.46
CA ASP A 65 1.73 -11.20 -6.00
C ASP A 65 1.74 -9.83 -5.31
N ALA A 66 1.99 -9.79 -4.00
CA ALA A 66 2.13 -8.55 -3.26
C ALA A 66 3.29 -7.71 -3.81
N VAL A 67 4.47 -8.31 -3.97
CA VAL A 67 5.65 -7.65 -4.53
C VAL A 67 5.36 -7.07 -5.92
N ALA A 68 4.67 -7.82 -6.79
CA ALA A 68 4.31 -7.35 -8.11
C ALA A 68 3.35 -6.15 -8.07
N LEU A 69 2.30 -6.22 -7.25
CA LEU A 69 1.31 -5.14 -7.12
C LEU A 69 1.93 -3.85 -6.55
N LEU A 70 2.75 -4.00 -5.51
CA LEU A 70 3.43 -2.88 -4.85
C LEU A 70 4.49 -2.25 -5.75
N GLY A 71 5.21 -3.07 -6.53
CA GLY A 71 6.14 -2.59 -7.55
C GLY A 71 5.44 -1.76 -8.63
N ARG A 72 4.27 -2.20 -9.10
CA ARG A 72 3.46 -1.44 -10.06
C ARG A 72 3.03 -0.07 -9.51
N GLU A 73 2.59 -0.01 -8.24
CA GLU A 73 2.25 1.27 -7.62
C GLU A 73 3.45 2.23 -7.57
N LEU A 74 4.67 1.72 -7.34
CA LEU A 74 5.89 2.55 -7.38
C LEU A 74 6.24 3.07 -8.78
N GLU A 75 5.90 2.34 -9.83
CA GLU A 75 6.15 2.75 -11.22
C GLU A 75 5.14 3.80 -11.71
N THR A 76 3.89 3.72 -11.25
CA THR A 76 2.78 4.49 -11.83
C THR A 76 2.11 5.49 -10.90
N GLY A 77 2.36 5.39 -9.58
CA GLY A 77 1.49 5.96 -8.56
C GLY A 77 2.07 7.14 -7.79
N ASN A 78 1.17 7.90 -7.18
CA ASN A 78 1.50 9.00 -6.27
C ASN A 78 1.77 8.53 -4.82
N PHE A 79 1.47 7.27 -4.51
CA PHE A 79 1.53 6.71 -3.14
C PHE A 79 2.86 6.00 -2.86
N HIS A 80 3.96 6.70 -3.11
CA HIS A 80 5.32 6.12 -3.04
C HIS A 80 5.70 5.64 -1.64
N VAL A 81 5.28 6.35 -0.58
CA VAL A 81 5.64 5.99 0.79
C VAL A 81 4.95 4.70 1.20
N GLU A 82 3.63 4.61 0.99
CA GLU A 82 2.81 3.45 1.30
C GLU A 82 3.23 2.23 0.48
N ALA A 83 3.53 2.42 -0.81
CA ALA A 83 4.00 1.34 -1.66
C ALA A 83 5.40 0.85 -1.26
N LYS A 84 6.34 1.75 -0.90
CA LYS A 84 7.66 1.37 -0.37
C LYS A 84 7.52 0.60 0.95
N MET A 85 6.64 1.04 1.85
CA MET A 85 6.35 0.36 3.11
C MET A 85 5.79 -1.05 2.88
N GLY A 86 4.78 -1.19 2.02
CA GLY A 86 4.22 -2.48 1.66
C GLY A 86 5.26 -3.39 1.01
N LEU A 87 6.12 -2.84 0.12
CA LEU A 87 7.16 -3.63 -0.55
C LEU A 87 8.24 -4.10 0.42
N ALA A 88 8.63 -3.27 1.39
CA ALA A 88 9.53 -3.67 2.47
C ALA A 88 8.91 -4.81 3.31
N ALA A 89 7.65 -4.68 3.70
CA ALA A 89 6.92 -5.73 4.41
C ALA A 89 6.86 -7.04 3.60
N ALA A 90 6.62 -6.95 2.29
CA ALA A 90 6.61 -8.10 1.40
C ALA A 90 7.99 -8.77 1.29
N CYS A 91 9.07 -7.98 1.19
CA CYS A 91 10.43 -8.51 1.17
C CYS A 91 10.78 -9.21 2.50
N LEU A 92 10.38 -8.64 3.64
CA LEU A 92 10.53 -9.27 4.95
C LEU A 92 9.77 -10.60 5.04
N ALA A 93 8.53 -10.65 4.55
CA ALA A 93 7.73 -11.88 4.51
C ALA A 93 8.35 -12.95 3.62
N ARG A 94 9.05 -12.55 2.55
CA ARG A 94 9.82 -13.46 1.68
C ARG A 94 11.14 -13.93 2.32
N GLY A 95 11.59 -13.28 3.39
CA GLY A 95 12.93 -13.49 3.98
C GLY A 95 14.06 -12.74 3.28
N ASP A 96 13.73 -11.83 2.36
CA ASP A 96 14.67 -11.00 1.61
C ASP A 96 15.03 -9.73 2.42
N MET A 97 15.74 -9.93 3.52
CA MET A 97 16.11 -8.88 4.48
C MET A 97 17.00 -7.81 3.83
N ALA A 98 17.90 -8.21 2.93
CA ALA A 98 18.78 -7.30 2.23
C ALA A 98 18.00 -6.30 1.38
N LYS A 99 17.00 -6.79 0.63
CA LYS A 99 16.13 -5.92 -0.17
C LYS A 99 15.25 -5.04 0.71
N ALA A 100 14.66 -5.59 1.78
CA ALA A 100 13.89 -4.80 2.73
C ALA A 100 14.71 -3.63 3.31
N LYS A 101 15.94 -3.88 3.76
CA LYS A 101 16.86 -2.85 4.27
C LYS A 101 17.20 -1.80 3.23
N SER A 102 17.44 -2.21 1.98
CA SER A 102 17.72 -1.27 0.88
C SER A 102 16.56 -0.30 0.60
N ILE A 103 15.32 -0.67 0.94
CA ILE A 103 14.13 0.18 0.82
C ILE A 103 13.94 1.04 2.07
N LEU A 104 14.08 0.45 3.27
CA LEU A 104 13.77 1.11 4.54
C LEU A 104 14.77 2.21 4.91
N VAL A 105 16.06 2.03 4.62
CA VAL A 105 17.12 3.01 4.94
C VAL A 105 16.89 4.36 4.26
N PRO A 106 16.73 4.45 2.93
CA PRO A 106 16.46 5.74 2.29
C PRO A 106 15.09 6.28 2.69
N LEU A 107 14.10 5.40 2.91
CA LEU A 107 12.76 5.82 3.36
C LEU A 107 12.81 6.51 4.73
N ALA A 108 13.70 6.09 5.63
CA ALA A 108 13.88 6.72 6.94
C ALA A 108 14.17 8.23 6.83
N ALA A 109 15.12 8.59 5.96
CA ALA A 109 15.49 9.98 5.72
C ALA A 109 14.32 10.79 5.12
N ASP A 110 13.56 10.17 4.20
CA ASP A 110 12.35 10.78 3.63
C ASP A 110 11.29 11.02 4.72
N LEU A 111 11.05 10.04 5.60
CA LEU A 111 10.06 10.14 6.69
C LEU A 111 10.47 11.15 7.78
N GLU A 112 11.76 11.26 8.09
CA GLU A 112 12.28 12.27 9.02
C GLU A 112 12.08 13.70 8.49
N GLY A 113 12.27 13.92 7.19
CA GLY A 113 11.94 15.18 6.54
C GLY A 113 10.43 15.49 6.58
N LEU A 114 9.60 14.45 6.65
CA LEU A 114 8.14 14.50 6.70
C LEU A 114 7.58 14.36 8.13
N ARG A 115 8.36 14.61 9.18
CA ARG A 115 8.04 14.34 10.60
C ARG A 115 6.69 14.88 11.12
N GLY A 116 6.05 15.81 10.40
CA GLY A 116 4.71 16.34 10.71
C GLY A 116 3.60 15.99 9.70
N ALA A 117 3.93 15.31 8.59
CA ALA A 117 3.01 15.01 7.49
C ALA A 117 2.57 13.53 7.45
N ILE A 118 3.29 12.64 8.13
CA ILE A 118 2.95 11.20 8.20
C ILE A 118 2.24 10.86 9.51
N SER A 119 1.34 9.88 9.45
CA SER A 119 0.64 9.42 10.65
C SER A 119 1.62 8.68 11.60
N PRO A 120 1.40 8.75 12.93
CA PRO A 120 2.21 7.99 13.90
C PRO A 120 2.26 6.49 13.59
N ALA A 121 1.15 5.91 13.11
CA ALA A 121 1.08 4.49 12.76
C ALA A 121 2.07 4.09 11.64
N VAL A 122 2.28 4.96 10.65
CA VAL A 122 3.26 4.70 9.57
C VAL A 122 4.69 4.70 10.12
N ARG A 123 4.99 5.59 11.08
CA ARG A 123 6.29 5.65 11.74
C ARG A 123 6.56 4.40 12.56
N ASP A 124 5.61 4.02 13.42
CA ASP A 124 5.76 2.87 14.32
C ASP A 124 5.93 1.56 13.52
N LEU A 125 5.21 1.43 12.40
CA LEU A 125 5.35 0.31 11.48
C LEU A 125 6.76 0.27 10.84
N TRP A 126 7.30 1.43 10.46
CA TRP A 126 8.65 1.51 9.91
C TRP A 126 9.71 1.09 10.93
N GLU A 127 9.61 1.59 12.17
CA GLU A 127 10.53 1.24 13.26
C GLU A 127 10.53 -0.27 13.55
N ALA A 128 9.35 -0.88 13.60
CA ALA A 128 9.21 -2.32 13.80
C ALA A 128 9.87 -3.14 12.68
N MET A 129 9.75 -2.70 11.43
CA MET A 129 10.39 -3.36 10.28
C MET A 129 11.91 -3.15 10.26
N ALA A 130 12.40 -1.97 10.63
CA ALA A 130 13.81 -1.66 10.71
C ALA A 130 14.51 -2.55 11.76
N LEU A 131 13.92 -2.68 12.96
CA LEU A 131 14.41 -3.58 14.00
C LEU A 131 14.55 -5.02 13.52
N ARG A 132 13.59 -5.50 12.71
CA ARG A 132 13.61 -6.86 12.15
C ARG A 132 14.70 -7.06 11.09
N CYS A 133 15.19 -6.00 10.46
CA CYS A 133 16.31 -6.06 9.52
C CYS A 133 17.70 -6.02 10.19
N ASP A 134 17.76 -5.52 11.43
CA ASP A 134 19.00 -5.36 12.19
C ASP A 134 19.25 -6.48 13.21
N ALA A 135 18.27 -7.37 13.40
CA ALA A 135 18.35 -8.61 14.19
C ALA A 135 18.88 -9.79 13.35
#